data_AF-A0A7W1HZZ9-F1
#
_entry.id   AF-A0A7W1HZZ9-F1
#
_cell.length_a   1.000
_cell.length_b   1.000
_cell.length_c   1.000
_cell.angle_alpha   90.00
_cell.angle_beta   90.00
_cell.angle_gamma   90.00
#
_symmetry.space_group_name_H-M   'P 1'
#
loop_
_entity.id
_entity.type
_entity.pdbx_description
1 polymer ?
#
loop_
_entity_poly.entity_id
_entity_poly.type
_entity_poly.pdbx_seq_one_letter_code
_entity_poly.pdbx_strand_id
1 'polypeptide(L)'
;TEEQQRHVREQLSEEELTVFDLLTRPGPELSPEEREEVKKVARHILERVRQALVLNWRQKAQARARVKLVIEDTLDEGLPRAYTPDLYTAKCSRLFEHVYESFGA
;
A
#
# COMPACT_ATOMS: atom_id res chain seq x y z
N THR A 1 9.43 12.03 -15.55
CA THR A 1 9.15 11.99 -17.02
C THR A 1 7.93 11.13 -17.28
N GLU A 2 7.12 11.45 -18.29
CA GLU A 2 5.96 10.63 -18.69
C GLU A 2 6.33 9.17 -18.97
N GLU A 3 7.54 8.92 -19.46
CA GLU A 3 8.08 7.57 -19.71
C GLU A 3 8.15 6.71 -18.43
N GLN A 4 8.59 7.31 -17.32
CA GLN A 4 8.64 6.62 -16.04
C GLN A 4 7.24 6.31 -15.50
N GLN A 5 6.22 7.11 -15.81
CA GLN A 5 4.83 6.81 -15.41
C GLN A 5 4.24 5.69 -16.27
N ARG A 6 4.51 5.68 -17.58
CA ARG A 6 4.08 4.62 -18.50
C ARG A 6 4.65 3.26 -18.11
N HIS A 7 5.94 3.19 -17.81
CA HIS A 7 6.60 1.95 -17.40
C HIS A 7 6.04 1.35 -16.10
N VAL A 8 5.50 2.18 -15.19
CA VAL A 8 4.79 1.65 -13.99
C VAL A 8 3.44 1.08 -14.35
N ARG A 9 2.66 1.80 -15.18
CA ARG A 9 1.33 1.36 -15.61
C ARG A 9 1.37 0.05 -16.38
N GLU A 10 2.42 -0.20 -17.17
CA GLU A 10 2.57 -1.45 -17.92
C GLU A 10 2.87 -2.66 -17.01
N GLN A 11 3.37 -2.44 -15.79
CA GLN A 11 3.84 -3.50 -14.89
C GLN A 11 2.95 -3.70 -13.65
N LEU A 12 1.89 -2.90 -13.49
CA LEU A 12 0.96 -2.95 -12.38
C LEU A 12 -0.47 -2.99 -12.92
N SER A 13 -1.33 -3.77 -12.28
CA SER A 13 -2.78 -3.66 -12.43
C SER A 13 -3.30 -2.32 -11.91
N GLU A 14 -4.55 -1.96 -12.25
CA GLU A 14 -5.15 -0.69 -11.81
C GLU A 14 -5.20 -0.55 -10.28
N GLU A 15 -5.45 -1.65 -9.58
CA GLU A 15 -5.51 -1.67 -8.11
C GLU A 15 -4.09 -1.52 -7.51
N GLU A 16 -3.11 -2.24 -8.04
CA GLU A 16 -1.71 -2.11 -7.62
C GLU A 16 -1.17 -0.70 -7.92
N LEU A 17 -1.57 -0.10 -9.04
CA LEU A 17 -1.21 1.27 -9.38
C LEU A 17 -1.82 2.27 -8.41
N THR A 18 -3.06 2.05 -7.97
CA THR A 18 -3.72 2.89 -6.97
C THR A 18 -2.98 2.84 -5.64
N VAL A 19 -2.60 1.64 -5.18
CA VAL A 19 -1.78 1.46 -3.98
C VAL A 19 -0.41 2.12 -4.14
N PHE A 20 0.25 1.92 -5.28
CA PHE A 20 1.53 2.55 -5.57
C PHE A 20 1.44 4.09 -5.54
N ASP A 21 0.39 4.68 -6.13
CA ASP A 21 0.16 6.13 -6.09
C ASP A 21 -0.14 6.61 -4.66
N LEU A 22 -0.89 5.85 -3.86
CA LEU A 22 -1.10 6.15 -2.43
C LEU A 22 0.21 6.15 -1.65
N LEU A 23 1.13 5.22 -1.92
CA LEU A 23 2.43 5.15 -1.26
C LEU A 23 3.38 6.24 -1.74
N THR A 24 3.28 6.70 -2.98
CA THR A 24 4.23 7.67 -3.55
C THR A 24 3.72 9.11 -3.55
N ARG A 25 2.43 9.37 -3.31
CA ARG A 25 1.85 10.72 -3.39
C ARG A 25 0.93 11.07 -2.21
N PRO A 26 1.17 12.21 -1.54
CA PRO A 26 2.45 12.90 -1.43
C PRO A 26 3.50 11.97 -0.80
N GLY A 27 4.76 11.99 -1.24
CA GLY A 27 5.79 11.06 -0.75
C GLY A 27 7.20 11.63 -0.90
N PRO A 28 8.22 10.91 -0.41
CA PRO A 28 9.60 11.33 -0.57
C PRO A 28 10.03 11.25 -2.05
N GLU A 29 11.13 11.91 -2.39
CA GLU A 29 11.80 11.63 -3.66
C GLU A 29 12.39 10.22 -3.60
N LEU A 30 12.11 9.41 -4.63
CA LEU A 30 12.55 8.03 -4.72
C LEU A 30 13.51 7.87 -5.90
N SER A 31 14.61 7.18 -5.67
CA SER A 31 15.47 6.65 -6.74
C SER A 31 14.72 5.61 -7.58
N PRO A 32 15.20 5.30 -8.80
CA PRO A 32 14.64 4.21 -9.61
C PRO A 32 14.57 2.87 -8.86
N GLU A 33 15.59 2.55 -8.07
CA GLU A 33 15.69 1.31 -7.29
C GLU A 33 14.64 1.28 -6.17
N GLU A 34 14.55 2.34 -5.37
CA GLU A 34 13.54 2.48 -4.30
C GLU A 34 12.12 2.46 -4.87
N ARG A 35 11.93 3.00 -6.08
CA ARG A 35 10.64 2.96 -6.76
C ARG A 35 10.24 1.53 -7.14
N GLU A 36 11.18 0.69 -7.56
CA GLU A 36 10.92 -0.74 -7.80
C GLU A 36 10.61 -1.48 -6.49
N GLU A 37 11.21 -1.10 -5.36
CA GLU A 37 10.84 -1.63 -4.04
C GLU A 37 9.39 -1.28 -3.69
N VAL A 38 9.00 -0.01 -3.84
CA VAL A 38 7.61 0.42 -3.58
C VAL A 38 6.61 -0.28 -4.51
N LYS A 39 6.97 -0.56 -5.77
CA LYS A 39 6.13 -1.40 -6.65
C LYS A 39 5.94 -2.80 -6.08
N LYS A 40 6.99 -3.46 -5.61
CA LYS A 40 6.88 -4.80 -5.00
C LYS A 40 5.97 -4.77 -3.77
N VAL A 41 6.10 -3.75 -2.93
CA VAL A 41 5.21 -3.54 -1.78
C VAL A 41 3.77 -3.40 -2.23
N ALA A 42 3.49 -2.60 -3.26
CA ALA A 42 2.14 -2.38 -3.77
C ALA A 42 1.47 -3.67 -4.26
N ARG A 43 2.23 -4.58 -4.88
CA ARG A 43 1.72 -5.92 -5.26
C ARG A 43 1.46 -6.79 -4.03
N HIS A 44 2.46 -6.89 -3.15
CA HIS A 44 2.44 -7.82 -2.03
C HIS A 44 1.36 -7.46 -1.00
N ILE A 45 1.13 -6.17 -0.76
CA ILE A 45 0.15 -5.75 0.25
C ILE A 45 -1.29 -6.09 -0.14
N LEU A 46 -1.65 -6.02 -1.41
CA LEU A 46 -2.99 -6.39 -1.87
C LEU A 46 -3.26 -7.87 -1.62
N GLU A 47 -2.28 -8.72 -1.88
CA GLU A 47 -2.38 -10.15 -1.58
C GLU A 47 -2.57 -10.40 -0.08
N ARG A 48 -1.72 -9.81 0.78
CA ARG A 48 -1.79 -10.02 2.24
C ARG A 48 -3.07 -9.45 2.84
N VAL A 49 -3.51 -8.28 2.39
CA VAL A 49 -4.78 -7.68 2.83
C VAL A 49 -5.93 -8.60 2.47
N ARG A 50 -6.02 -9.08 1.23
CA ARG A 50 -7.08 -10.00 0.79
C ARG A 50 -7.16 -11.26 1.66
N GLN A 51 -6.02 -11.80 2.08
CA GLN A 51 -5.96 -12.96 2.99
C GLN A 51 -6.43 -12.62 4.42
N ALA A 52 -6.29 -11.37 4.86
CA ALA A 52 -6.74 -10.91 6.16
C ALA A 52 -8.25 -10.57 6.22
N LEU A 53 -8.89 -10.36 5.07
CA LEU A 53 -10.30 -10.03 4.97
C LEU A 53 -11.18 -11.26 5.23
N VAL A 54 -11.95 -11.21 6.32
CA VAL A 54 -12.97 -12.21 6.67
C VAL A 54 -14.38 -11.67 6.40
N LEU A 55 -15.40 -12.54 6.42
CA LEU A 55 -16.79 -12.10 6.30
C LEU A 55 -17.15 -11.05 7.36
N ASN A 56 -17.80 -9.96 6.93
CA ASN A 56 -18.16 -8.80 7.75
C ASN A 56 -16.98 -8.18 8.52
N TRP A 57 -15.77 -8.20 7.95
CA TRP A 57 -14.56 -7.71 8.62
C TRP A 57 -14.69 -6.27 9.12
N ARG A 58 -15.35 -5.37 8.37
CA ARG A 58 -15.59 -3.97 8.78
C ARG A 58 -16.34 -3.87 10.13
N GLN A 59 -17.22 -4.81 10.42
CA GLN A 59 -18.01 -4.85 11.67
C GLN A 59 -17.21 -5.46 12.84
N LYS A 60 -16.15 -6.23 12.55
CA LYS A 60 -15.36 -6.96 13.53
C LYS A 60 -14.13 -6.16 13.93
N ALA A 61 -14.06 -5.70 15.19
CA ALA A 61 -12.90 -4.96 15.70
C ALA A 61 -11.57 -5.71 15.50
N GLN A 62 -11.55 -7.02 15.79
CA GLN A 62 -10.36 -7.86 15.60
C GLN A 62 -9.92 -7.98 14.14
N ALA A 63 -10.87 -8.04 13.20
CA ALA A 63 -10.55 -8.14 11.78
C ALA A 63 -9.96 -6.82 11.26
N ARG A 64 -10.53 -5.67 11.66
CA ARG A 64 -9.96 -4.34 11.37
C ARG A 64 -8.55 -4.19 11.93
N ALA A 65 -8.32 -4.61 13.17
CA ALA A 65 -6.99 -4.60 13.78
C ALA A 65 -5.99 -5.48 13.00
N ARG A 66 -6.41 -6.68 12.57
CA ARG A 66 -5.57 -7.57 11.74
C ARG A 66 -5.19 -6.93 10.41
N VAL A 67 -6.14 -6.30 9.71
CA VAL A 67 -5.85 -5.59 8.45
C VAL A 67 -4.85 -4.46 8.67
N LYS A 68 -5.03 -3.68 9.74
CA LYS A 68 -4.09 -2.61 10.08
C LYS A 68 -2.67 -3.13 10.35
N LEU A 69 -2.54 -4.21 11.14
CA LEU A 69 -1.25 -4.85 11.40
C LEU A 69 -0.60 -5.37 10.11
N VAL A 70 -1.37 -6.02 9.24
CA VAL A 70 -0.84 -6.49 7.94
C VAL A 70 -0.32 -5.34 7.10
N ILE A 71 -1.00 -4.21 7.09
CA ILE A 71 -0.54 -3.00 6.39
C ILE A 71 0.76 -2.49 7.01
N GLU A 72 0.79 -2.32 8.33
CA GLU A 72 1.97 -1.85 9.06
C GLU A 72 3.17 -2.77 8.81
N ASP A 73 3.04 -4.07 9.08
CA ASP A 73 4.10 -5.07 8.89
C ASP A 73 4.63 -5.07 7.45
N THR A 74 3.75 -5.01 6.44
CA THR A 74 4.16 -5.06 5.04
C THR A 74 4.88 -3.78 4.60
N LEU A 75 4.47 -2.62 5.12
CA LEU A 75 5.14 -1.35 4.83
C LEU A 75 6.48 -1.26 5.56
N ASP A 76 6.58 -1.73 6.80
CA ASP A 76 7.82 -1.73 7.58
C ASP A 76 8.88 -2.65 6.96
N GLU A 77 8.46 -3.82 6.48
CA GLU A 77 9.33 -4.79 5.80
C GLU A 77 9.85 -4.31 4.43
N GLY A 78 9.10 -3.46 3.73
CA GLY A 78 9.31 -3.23 2.30
C GLY A 78 9.47 -1.77 1.85
N LEU A 79 9.10 -0.78 2.66
CA LEU A 79 9.31 0.61 2.28
C LEU A 79 10.79 1.01 2.41
N PRO A 80 11.32 1.78 1.46
CA PRO A 80 12.69 2.26 1.52
C PRO A 80 12.90 3.27 2.66
N ARG A 81 14.16 3.47 3.04
CA ARG A 81 14.55 4.40 4.13
C ARG A 81 14.12 5.85 3.92
N ALA A 82 13.78 6.23 2.69
CA ALA A 82 13.24 7.54 2.35
C ALA A 82 11.91 7.85 3.08
N TYR A 83 11.17 6.83 3.53
CA TYR A 83 9.94 7.00 4.31
C TYR A 83 10.27 7.24 5.79
N THR A 84 10.14 8.49 6.21
CA THR A 84 10.26 8.86 7.63
C THR A 84 9.13 8.24 8.46
N PRO A 85 9.27 8.13 9.80
CA PRO A 85 8.22 7.58 10.66
C PRO A 85 6.85 8.27 10.50
N ASP A 86 6.85 9.59 10.29
CA ASP A 86 5.63 10.36 10.05
C ASP A 86 4.98 10.01 8.71
N LEU A 87 5.78 9.90 7.65
CA LEU A 87 5.30 9.48 6.33
C LEU A 87 4.78 8.05 6.37
N TYR A 88 5.51 7.13 7.00
CA TYR A 88 5.10 5.75 7.19
C TYR A 88 3.72 5.66 7.87
N THR A 89 3.53 6.38 8.98
CA THR A 89 2.26 6.38 9.73
C THR A 89 1.12 6.94 8.88
N ALA A 90 1.38 8.01 8.12
CA ALA A 90 0.41 8.57 7.19
C ALA A 90 0.07 7.58 6.05
N LYS A 91 1.05 6.84 5.52
CA LYS A 91 0.84 5.83 4.48
C LYS A 91 0.03 4.65 4.98
N CYS A 92 0.33 4.14 6.17
CA CYS A 92 -0.47 3.08 6.81
C CYS A 92 -1.93 3.51 6.96
N SER A 93 -2.15 4.74 7.43
CA SER A 93 -3.51 5.28 7.64
C SER A 93 -4.27 5.42 6.32
N ARG A 94 -3.67 6.03 5.30
CA ARG A 94 -4.29 6.20 3.97
C ARG A 94 -4.57 4.89 3.27
N LEU A 95 -3.67 3.91 3.41
CA LEU A 95 -3.89 2.61 2.81
C LEU A 95 -4.99 1.84 3.54
N PHE A 96 -5.05 1.93 4.86
CA PHE A 96 -6.15 1.36 5.63
C PHE A 96 -7.50 1.97 5.25
N GLU A 97 -7.58 3.29 5.09
CA GLU A 97 -8.77 3.99 4.58
C GLU A 97 -9.18 3.48 3.21
N HIS A 98 -8.25 3.40 2.26
CA HIS A 98 -8.52 2.86 0.93
C HIS A 98 -9.03 1.42 0.96
N VAL A 99 -8.39 0.55 1.75
CA VAL A 99 -8.85 -0.84 1.93
C VAL A 99 -10.23 -0.87 2.56
N TYR A 100 -10.45 -0.02 3.57
CA TYR A 100 -11.74 0.11 4.23
C TYR A 100 -12.81 0.56 3.26
N GLU A 101 -12.54 1.38 2.25
CA GLU A 101 -13.52 1.83 1.24
C GLU A 101 -13.73 0.79 0.12
N SER A 102 -12.65 0.17 -0.37
CA SER A 102 -12.67 -0.74 -1.52
C SER A 102 -13.22 -2.15 -1.23
N PHE A 103 -13.05 -2.68 -0.01
CA PHE A 103 -13.23 -4.12 0.28
C PHE A 103 -14.39 -4.50 1.23
N GLY A 104 -15.48 -3.74 1.29
CA GLY A 104 -16.62 -4.16 2.12
C GLY A 104 -17.97 -3.85 1.53
N ALA A 105 -18.06 -3.97 0.21
CA ALA A 105 -19.28 -4.45 -0.42
C ALA A 105 -19.47 -5.95 -0.11
#